data_AF-A0AAE1HUH4-F1
#
_entry.id   AF-A0AAE1HUH4-F1
#
_cell.length_a   1.000
_cell.length_b   1.000
_cell.length_c   1.000
_cell.angle_alpha   90.00
_cell.angle_beta   90.00
_cell.angle_gamma   90.00
#
_symmetry.space_group_name_H-M   'P 1'
#
loop_
_entity.id
_entity.type
_entity.pdbx_description
1 polymer ?
#
loop_
_entity_poly.entity_id
_entity_poly.type
_entity_poly.pdbx_seq_one_letter_code
_entity_poly.pdbx_strand_id
1 'polypeptide(L)'
;MTMKLTTDTDYLSVEFNAPFIKPNVGSWDSDWDRVHLFLADDSHKLTELRFTELGSTLRLYWAPYNVLKTLSPGDDAKFQGSVKVTDNGTRLTGKAKVHRSLLPPRITLVNAASVHPANSSTSTLEYDNMYSITNYGIALPD
;
A
#
# COMPACT_ATOMS: atom_id res chain seq x y z
N MET A 1 2.52 11.36 6.57
CA MET A 1 2.00 9.98 6.71
C MET A 1 2.92 9.28 7.66
N THR A 2 2.41 8.33 8.43
CA THR A 2 3.24 7.39 9.17
C THR A 2 2.99 5.99 8.63
N MET A 3 4.05 5.20 8.56
CA MET A 3 3.99 3.79 8.19
C MET A 3 4.94 3.01 9.08
N LYS A 4 4.45 1.88 9.59
CA LYS A 4 5.21 0.93 10.37
C LYS A 4 5.14 -0.42 9.67
N LEU A 5 6.32 -0.98 9.42
CA LEU A 5 6.50 -2.31 8.87
C LEU A 5 7.08 -3.19 9.98
N THR A 6 6.46 -4.34 10.21
CA THR A 6 6.93 -5.34 11.16
C THR A 6 6.92 -6.69 10.47
N THR A 7 8.02 -7.42 10.55
CA THR A 7 8.12 -8.76 9.98
C THR A 7 8.19 -9.78 11.10
N ASP A 8 7.45 -10.87 10.95
CA ASP A 8 7.68 -12.11 11.69
C ASP A 8 8.18 -13.20 10.73
N THR A 9 8.23 -14.46 11.18
CA THR A 9 8.70 -15.56 10.36
C THR A 9 7.90 -15.66 9.07
N ASP A 10 6.57 -15.56 9.13
CA ASP A 10 5.66 -15.90 8.04
C ASP A 10 5.04 -14.69 7.35
N TYR A 11 5.05 -13.52 7.98
CA TYR A 11 4.25 -12.39 7.55
C TYR A 11 4.97 -11.06 7.62
N LEU A 12 4.66 -10.21 6.65
CA LEU A 12 4.82 -8.76 6.74
C LEU A 12 3.52 -8.16 7.27
N SER A 13 3.62 -7.47 8.41
CA SER A 13 2.56 -6.62 8.94
C SER A 13 2.83 -5.16 8.62
N VAL A 14 1.84 -4.49 8.05
CA VAL A 14 1.88 -3.06 7.70
C VAL A 14 0.84 -2.37 8.54
N GLU A 15 1.20 -1.27 9.18
CA GLU A 15 0.24 -0.32 9.76
C GLU A 15 0.55 1.07 9.20
N PHE A 16 -0.48 1.80 8.78
CA PHE A 16 -0.28 3.14 8.23
C PHE A 16 -1.35 4.13 8.68
N ASN A 17 -0.98 5.40 8.57
CA ASN A 17 -1.86 6.52 8.78
C ASN A 17 -1.49 7.66 7.81
N ALA A 18 -2.36 7.91 6.83
CA ALA A 18 -2.14 8.86 5.74
C ALA A 18 -3.21 9.96 5.67
N PRO A 19 -2.90 11.14 5.12
CA PRO A 19 -3.90 12.11 4.72
C PRO A 19 -4.95 11.47 3.81
N PHE A 20 -6.20 11.92 3.93
CA PHE A 20 -7.30 11.49 3.08
C PHE A 20 -8.21 12.68 2.79
N ILE A 21 -8.47 12.91 1.51
CA ILE A 21 -9.36 13.98 1.06
C ILE A 21 -10.46 13.33 0.25
N LYS A 22 -11.68 13.30 0.80
CA LYS A 22 -12.83 12.77 0.06
C LYS A 22 -13.27 13.77 -1.02
N PRO A 23 -13.34 13.37 -2.30
CA PRO A 23 -13.84 14.24 -3.35
C PRO A 23 -15.35 14.47 -3.21
N ASN A 24 -15.79 15.69 -3.53
CA ASN A 24 -17.19 16.13 -3.49
C ASN A 24 -17.91 15.92 -4.84
N VAL A 25 -17.19 15.62 -5.93
CA VAL A 25 -17.77 15.57 -7.29
C VAL A 25 -17.17 14.45 -8.15
N GLY A 26 -18.04 13.71 -8.85
CA GLY A 26 -17.70 12.71 -9.87
C GLY A 26 -17.73 11.26 -9.41
N SER A 27 -18.13 10.33 -10.29
CA SER A 27 -17.88 8.89 -10.12
C SER A 27 -16.43 8.61 -10.48
N TRP A 28 -15.52 8.98 -9.60
CA TRP A 28 -14.12 8.60 -9.76
C TRP A 28 -13.99 7.16 -9.31
N ASP A 29 -13.31 6.38 -10.16
CA ASP A 29 -12.88 5.02 -9.87
C ASP A 29 -12.40 4.97 -8.41
N SER A 30 -12.83 3.98 -7.64
CA SER A 30 -12.32 3.72 -6.27
C SER A 30 -10.81 3.42 -6.22
N ASP A 31 -10.13 3.68 -7.35
CA ASP A 31 -8.76 3.39 -7.66
C ASP A 31 -7.75 4.46 -7.25
N TRP A 32 -8.20 5.67 -6.91
CA TRP A 32 -7.37 6.88 -6.89
C TRP A 32 -7.16 7.52 -5.51
N ASP A 33 -8.05 7.32 -4.53
CA ASP A 33 -7.83 7.71 -3.12
C ASP A 33 -7.26 6.54 -2.33
N ARG A 34 -5.93 6.47 -2.28
CA ARG A 34 -5.25 5.26 -1.81
C ARG A 34 -3.95 5.54 -1.10
N VAL A 35 -3.58 4.61 -0.23
CA VAL A 35 -2.17 4.39 0.09
C VAL A 35 -1.65 3.27 -0.78
N HIS A 36 -0.57 3.54 -1.52
CA HIS A 36 0.16 2.56 -2.31
C HIS A 36 1.47 2.27 -1.59
N LEU A 37 1.73 1.00 -1.29
CA LEU A 37 3.00 0.52 -0.74
C LEU A 37 3.63 -0.45 -1.73
N PHE A 38 4.79 -0.08 -2.25
CA PHE A 38 5.62 -0.84 -3.16
C PHE A 38 6.75 -1.53 -2.39
N LEU A 39 6.88 -2.83 -2.61
CA LEU A 39 7.94 -3.68 -2.07
C LEU A 39 8.63 -4.32 -3.26
N ALA A 40 9.89 -3.98 -3.51
CA ALA A 40 10.63 -4.51 -4.65
C ALA A 40 11.92 -5.19 -4.22
N ASP A 41 12.32 -6.19 -5.01
CA ASP A 41 13.66 -6.77 -4.97
C ASP A 41 14.51 -6.31 -6.16
N ASP A 42 15.82 -6.59 -6.08
CA ASP A 42 16.78 -6.26 -7.14
C ASP A 42 16.59 -7.12 -8.42
N SER A 43 15.73 -8.15 -8.36
CA SER A 43 15.40 -9.05 -9.47
C SER A 43 14.12 -8.66 -10.22
N HIS A 44 13.63 -7.44 -9.99
CA HIS A 44 12.43 -6.87 -10.60
C HIS A 44 11.11 -7.58 -10.22
N LYS A 45 11.07 -8.26 -9.07
CA LYS A 45 9.79 -8.64 -8.45
C LYS A 45 9.27 -7.47 -7.63
N LEU A 46 7.99 -7.17 -7.79
CA LEU A 46 7.32 -6.07 -7.13
C LEU A 46 6.00 -6.56 -6.53
N THR A 47 5.78 -6.27 -5.26
CA THR A 47 4.48 -6.39 -4.61
C THR A 47 3.97 -4.99 -4.31
N GLU A 48 2.74 -4.71 -4.74
CA GLU A 48 2.02 -3.48 -4.44
C GLU A 48 0.82 -3.78 -3.52
N LEU A 49 0.82 -3.13 -2.37
CA LEU A 49 -0.29 -3.13 -1.42
C LEU A 49 -1.06 -1.83 -1.58
N ARG A 50 -2.34 -1.94 -1.96
CA ARG A 50 -3.23 -0.80 -2.12
C ARG A 50 -4.25 -0.79 -1.00
N PHE A 51 -4.38 0.35 -0.33
CA PHE A 51 -5.35 0.55 0.74
C PHE A 51 -6.29 1.67 0.36
N THR A 52 -7.59 1.43 0.48
CA THR A 52 -8.67 2.35 0.11
C THR A 52 -9.66 2.48 1.27
N GLU A 53 -10.61 3.42 1.19
CA GLU A 53 -11.70 3.51 2.17
C GLU A 53 -12.63 2.28 2.15
N LEU A 54 -12.80 1.63 0.99
CA LEU A 54 -13.73 0.51 0.78
C LEU A 54 -13.10 -0.85 1.03
N GLY A 55 -11.81 -0.88 1.39
CA GLY A 55 -11.02 -2.08 1.54
C GLY A 55 -9.67 -1.94 0.86
N SER A 56 -9.03 -3.05 0.56
CA SER A 56 -7.64 -3.07 0.11
C SER A 56 -7.44 -4.14 -0.94
N THR A 57 -6.43 -3.95 -1.76
CA THR A 57 -6.10 -4.87 -2.85
C THR A 57 -4.62 -5.20 -2.80
N LEU A 58 -4.30 -6.47 -3.04
CA LEU A 58 -2.93 -6.92 -3.26
C LEU A 58 -2.71 -7.10 -4.75
N ARG A 59 -1.71 -6.40 -5.30
CA ARG A 59 -1.24 -6.60 -6.68
C ARG A 59 0.18 -7.13 -6.65
N LEU A 60 0.38 -8.25 -7.34
CA LEU A 60 1.69 -8.88 -7.50
C LEU A 60 2.15 -8.68 -8.93
N TYR A 61 3.37 -8.21 -9.10
CA TYR A 61 4.03 -8.02 -10.39
C TYR A 61 5.36 -8.75 -10.43
N TRP A 62 5.55 -9.58 -11.46
CA TRP A 62 6.78 -10.34 -11.67
C TRP A 62 7.35 -10.08 -13.07
N ALA A 63 8.49 -9.40 -13.13
CA ALA A 63 9.05 -8.90 -14.38
C ALA A 63 9.71 -9.92 -15.33
N PRO A 64 10.04 -11.19 -15.01
CA PRO A 64 10.38 -12.10 -16.10
C PRO A 64 9.13 -12.54 -16.89
N TYR A 65 7.91 -12.38 -16.36
CA TYR A 65 6.69 -12.93 -16.97
C TYR A 65 5.60 -11.91 -17.30
N ASN A 66 5.76 -10.62 -16.96
CA ASN A 66 4.71 -9.59 -17.08
C ASN A 66 3.36 -10.03 -16.46
N VAL A 67 3.40 -10.90 -15.46
CA VAL A 67 2.19 -11.40 -14.81
C VAL A 67 1.79 -10.40 -13.75
N LEU A 68 0.62 -9.79 -13.96
CA LEU A 68 -0.11 -9.07 -12.92
C LEU A 68 -1.12 -10.03 -12.30
N LYS A 69 -0.93 -10.39 -11.02
CA LYS A 69 -1.94 -11.13 -10.27
C LYS A 69 -2.57 -10.19 -9.24
N THR A 70 -3.88 -9.97 -9.37
CA THR A 70 -4.65 -9.29 -8.33
C THR A 70 -5.25 -10.36 -7.42
N LEU A 71 -4.97 -10.26 -6.12
CA LEU A 71 -5.51 -11.18 -5.13
C LEU A 71 -6.57 -10.47 -4.31
N SER A 72 -7.75 -11.08 -4.21
CA SER A 72 -8.69 -10.75 -3.16
C SER A 72 -8.09 -11.14 -1.81
N PRO A 73 -8.31 -10.34 -0.74
CA PRO A 73 -7.90 -10.71 0.62
C PRO A 73 -8.41 -12.10 1.00
N GLY A 74 -7.50 -13.07 1.08
CA GLY A 74 -7.75 -14.43 1.58
C GLY A 74 -7.06 -14.64 2.92
N ASP A 75 -6.80 -15.89 3.30
CA ASP A 75 -6.00 -16.16 4.52
C ASP A 75 -4.53 -15.74 4.37
N ASP A 76 -3.98 -15.84 3.15
CA ASP A 76 -2.59 -15.46 2.86
C ASP A 76 -2.36 -13.94 2.86
N ALA A 77 -3.45 -13.15 2.86
CA ALA A 77 -3.35 -11.70 2.93
C ALA A 77 -4.62 -11.11 3.57
N LYS A 78 -4.51 -10.72 4.85
CA LYS A 78 -5.60 -10.08 5.59
C LYS A 78 -5.39 -8.59 5.64
N PHE A 79 -6.46 -7.86 5.39
CA PHE A 79 -6.38 -6.41 5.31
C PHE A 79 -7.58 -5.75 5.94
N GLN A 80 -7.34 -4.60 6.55
CA GLN A 80 -8.37 -3.76 7.14
C GLN A 80 -8.02 -2.30 6.86
N GLY A 81 -8.92 -1.59 6.19
CA GLY A 81 -8.84 -0.14 5.99
C GLY A 81 -9.99 0.54 6.73
N SER A 82 -9.75 1.72 7.29
CA SER A 82 -10.80 2.57 7.86
C SER A 82 -10.42 4.04 7.76
N VAL A 83 -11.42 4.86 7.46
CA VAL A 83 -11.30 6.32 7.49
C VAL A 83 -11.53 6.80 8.92
N LYS A 84 -10.68 7.71 9.39
CA LYS A 84 -10.81 8.36 10.70
C LYS A 84 -10.77 9.87 10.52
N VAL A 85 -11.67 10.59 11.18
CA VAL A 85 -11.60 12.05 11.31
C VAL A 85 -10.70 12.37 12.49
N THR A 86 -9.73 13.26 12.29
CA THR A 86 -8.81 13.72 13.34
C THR A 86 -8.82 15.24 13.40
N ASP A 87 -8.27 15.83 14.46
CA ASP A 87 -8.17 17.29 14.61
C ASP A 87 -7.37 17.96 13.47
N ASN A 88 -6.47 17.20 12.82
CA ASN A 88 -5.65 17.64 11.69
C ASN A 88 -6.26 17.25 10.32
N GLY A 89 -7.56 16.99 10.26
CA GLY A 89 -8.29 16.59 9.06
C GLY A 89 -8.61 15.09 8.97
N THR A 90 -9.19 14.68 7.85
CA THR A 90 -9.56 13.28 7.61
C THR A 90 -8.33 12.46 7.21
N ARG A 91 -8.24 11.24 7.74
CA ARG A 91 -7.10 10.35 7.57
C ARG A 91 -7.55 8.95 7.17
N LEU A 92 -6.84 8.33 6.24
CA LEU A 92 -6.98 6.91 5.94
C LEU A 92 -6.00 6.14 6.81
N THR A 93 -6.53 5.19 7.58
CA THR A 93 -5.73 4.28 8.40
C THR A 93 -5.97 2.86 7.97
N GLY A 94 -4.96 2.02 8.08
CA GLY A 94 -5.16 0.61 7.79
C GLY A 94 -4.05 -0.28 8.27
N LYS A 95 -4.37 -1.57 8.25
CA LYS A 95 -3.48 -2.66 8.59
C LYS A 95 -3.51 -3.69 7.47
N ALA A 96 -2.34 -4.21 7.11
CA ALA A 96 -2.22 -5.42 6.30
C ALA A 96 -1.39 -6.46 7.04
N LYS A 97 -1.69 -7.72 6.81
CA LYS A 97 -0.85 -8.85 7.13
C LYS A 97 -0.75 -9.70 5.87
N VAL A 98 0.45 -9.78 5.29
CA VAL A 98 0.71 -10.43 4.00
C VAL A 98 1.70 -11.56 4.23
N HIS A 99 1.33 -12.77 3.83
CA HIS A 99 2.20 -13.92 3.93
C HIS A 99 3.42 -13.76 3.02
N ARG A 100 4.59 -14.20 3.50
CA ARG A 100 5.87 -14.03 2.81
C ARG A 100 5.92 -14.66 1.42
N SER A 101 5.13 -15.72 1.18
CA SER A 101 5.04 -16.35 -0.16
C SER A 101 4.51 -15.42 -1.24
N LEU A 102 3.88 -14.30 -0.86
CA LEU A 102 3.34 -13.28 -1.76
C LEU A 102 4.26 -12.05 -1.88
N LEU A 103 5.41 -12.06 -1.22
CA LEU A 103 6.36 -10.95 -1.22
C LEU A 103 7.58 -11.28 -2.08
N PRO A 104 8.34 -10.27 -2.55
CA PRO A 104 9.67 -10.51 -3.09
C PRO A 104 10.54 -11.20 -2.02
N PRO A 105 11.36 -12.20 -2.39
CA PRO A 105 12.20 -12.94 -1.45
C PRO A 105 13.21 -12.05 -0.72
N ARG A 106 13.66 -10.96 -1.34
CA ARG A 106 14.59 -10.01 -0.74
C ARG A 106 14.16 -8.59 -1.01
N ILE A 107 13.42 -7.98 -0.08
CA ILE A 107 12.92 -6.62 -0.23
C ILE A 107 14.08 -5.63 -0.07
N THR A 108 14.50 -5.01 -1.16
CA THR A 108 15.62 -4.06 -1.20
C THR A 108 15.12 -2.62 -1.27
N LEU A 109 13.92 -2.42 -1.82
CA LEU A 109 13.23 -1.14 -1.87
C LEU A 109 11.84 -1.26 -1.25
N VAL A 110 11.55 -0.30 -0.38
CA VAL A 110 10.23 -0.06 0.17
C VAL A 110 9.86 1.38 -0.12
N ASN A 111 8.73 1.61 -0.76
CA ASN A 111 8.22 2.96 -1.00
C ASN A 111 6.72 3.00 -0.73
N ALA A 112 6.23 4.04 -0.07
CA ALA A 112 4.81 4.28 0.02
C ALA A 112 4.44 5.74 -0.20
N ALA A 113 3.30 5.91 -0.86
CA ALA A 113 2.69 7.19 -1.17
C ALA A 113 1.21 7.17 -0.80
N SER A 114 0.70 8.29 -0.31
CA SER A 114 -0.73 8.57 -0.38
C SER A 114 -1.03 9.34 -1.66
N VAL A 115 -2.05 8.88 -2.37
CA VAL A 115 -2.61 9.52 -3.56
C VAL A 115 -3.98 10.04 -3.17
N HIS A 116 -4.20 11.32 -3.40
CA HIS A 116 -5.47 12.00 -3.13
C HIS A 116 -5.61 13.21 -4.07
N PRO A 117 -6.82 13.75 -4.27
CA PRO A 117 -6.96 14.99 -5.03
C PRO A 117 -6.32 16.16 -4.26
N ALA A 118 -5.90 17.20 -4.98
CA ALA A 118 -5.37 18.43 -4.37
C ALA A 118 -6.38 19.11 -3.43
N ASN A 119 -7.66 18.98 -3.75
CA ASN A 119 -8.77 19.33 -2.86
C ASN A 119 -10.04 18.59 -3.29
N SER A 120 -11.10 18.71 -2.49
CA SER A 120 -12.36 17.99 -2.72
C SER A 120 -13.10 18.37 -4.02
N SER A 121 -12.67 19.42 -4.74
CA SER A 121 -13.35 19.91 -5.95
C SER A 121 -12.55 19.73 -7.23
N THR A 122 -11.34 19.14 -7.16
CA THR A 122 -10.45 18.97 -8.32
C THR A 122 -10.24 17.51 -8.68
N SER A 123 -9.93 17.25 -9.95
CA SER A 123 -9.43 15.97 -10.45
C SER A 123 -7.90 15.85 -10.49
N THR A 124 -7.19 16.95 -10.19
CA THR A 124 -5.72 16.95 -10.12
C THR A 124 -5.28 16.13 -8.92
N LEU A 125 -4.42 15.13 -9.17
CA LEU A 125 -3.89 14.25 -8.13
C LEU A 125 -2.61 14.84 -7.52
N GLU A 126 -2.52 14.71 -6.21
CA GLU A 126 -1.31 14.94 -5.45
C GLU A 126 -0.76 13.61 -4.95
N TYR A 127 0.56 13.50 -5.02
CA TYR A 127 1.33 12.36 -4.55
C TYR A 127 2.16 12.78 -3.37
N ASP A 128 1.72 12.37 -2.20
CA ASP A 128 2.45 12.55 -0.98
C ASP A 128 3.36 11.34 -0.76
N ASN A 129 4.52 11.38 -1.42
CA ASN A 129 5.62 10.42 -1.22
C ASN A 129 6.21 10.62 0.18
N MET A 130 5.79 9.80 1.12
CA MET A 130 6.03 10.05 2.53
C MET A 130 6.75 8.91 3.26
N TYR A 131 7.10 7.84 2.56
CA TYR A 131 7.90 6.76 3.13
C TYR A 131 8.76 6.11 2.05
N SER A 132 10.08 6.14 2.22
CA SER A 132 11.01 5.43 1.34
C SER A 132 12.13 4.85 2.18
N ILE A 133 12.36 3.55 2.05
CA ILE A 133 13.53 2.87 2.59
C ILE A 133 14.26 2.20 1.44
N THR A 134 15.50 2.60 1.24
CA THR A 134 16.47 1.93 0.37
C THR A 134 17.36 1.04 1.21
N ASN A 135 17.78 -0.11 0.69
CA ASN A 135 18.55 -1.12 1.42
C ASN A 135 17.79 -1.64 2.65
N TYR A 136 16.48 -1.87 2.53
CA TYR A 136 15.66 -2.37 3.64
C TYR A 136 16.19 -3.69 4.21
N GLY A 137 16.94 -4.46 3.40
CA GLY A 137 17.92 -5.43 3.90
C GLY A 137 17.31 -6.67 4.55
N ILE A 138 16.00 -6.84 4.49
CA ILE A 138 15.35 -8.08 4.92
C ILE A 138 15.57 -9.11 3.82
N ALA A 139 16.62 -9.92 4.00
CA ALA A 139 16.59 -11.29 3.49
C ALA A 139 15.52 -12.01 4.32
N LEU A 140 14.37 -12.27 3.70
CA LEU A 140 13.41 -13.16 4.34
C LEU A 140 14.10 -14.55 4.34
N PRO A 141 14.22 -15.22 5.50
CA PRO A 141 14.86 -16.53 5.53
C PRO A 141 14.10 -17.49 4.60
N ASP A 142 14.88 -18.30 3.88
CA ASP A 142 14.41 -19.30 2.90
C ASP A 142 13.27 -20.19 3.45
#